data_AF-A0AA96TFD1-F1
#
_entry.id   AF-A0AA96TFD1-F1
#
_cell.length_a   1.000
_cell.length_b   1.000
_cell.length_c   1.000
_cell.angle_alpha   90.00
_cell.angle_beta   90.00
_cell.angle_gamma   90.00
#
_symmetry.space_group_name_H-M   'P 1'
#
loop_
_entity.id
_entity.type
_entity.pdbx_description
1 polymer ?
#
loop_
_entity_poly.entity_id
_entity_poly.type
_entity_poly.pdbx_seq_one_letter_code
_entity_poly.pdbx_strand_id
1 'polypeptide(L)'
;MRSRRLLPLAVAAAVLALLVLSPVELSALVPRTATGVLTVLALVVAVLVWSRLVVPRLTRRRAVRGTLRLLPVLALLAVLLVPALVDREVDEGLLEGVPVAVPMAGGTGPSASPAPPAPERLGAGPVRGVGHRASGEAVLYRAGGTTFVRLQDLDVQGAVDVVVYLVPGADQTDPEGGVDLGALKGTRGSANHVLPPGVDPADHGAVLLWCRAFSTPIAVATLV
;
A
#
# COMPACT_ATOMS: atom_id res chain seq x y z
N MET A 1 37.60 3.62 -39.32
CA MET A 1 37.76 2.91 -38.02
C MET A 1 37.01 3.56 -36.83
N ARG A 2 35.96 4.39 -37.04
CA ARG A 2 35.25 5.13 -35.96
C ARG A 2 33.99 4.42 -35.40
N SER A 3 33.48 3.37 -36.05
CA SER A 3 32.18 2.77 -35.73
C SER A 3 32.18 1.80 -34.53
N ARG A 4 33.33 1.21 -34.16
CA ARG A 4 33.39 0.18 -33.10
C ARG A 4 33.22 0.71 -31.67
N ARG A 5 33.29 2.03 -31.44
CA ARG A 5 33.09 2.65 -30.11
C ARG A 5 31.68 3.16 -29.87
N LEU A 6 30.86 3.30 -30.92
CA LEU A 6 29.50 3.82 -30.83
C LEU A 6 28.49 2.72 -30.48
N LEU A 7 28.74 1.48 -30.89
CA LEU A 7 27.88 0.33 -30.60
C LEU A 7 27.62 0.11 -29.08
N PRO A 8 28.64 0.10 -28.18
CA PRO A 8 28.40 -0.09 -26.75
C PRO A 8 27.72 1.12 -26.08
N LEU A 9 27.96 2.34 -26.60
CA LEU A 9 27.29 3.55 -26.15
C LEU A 9 25.81 3.57 -26.57
N ALA A 10 25.52 3.15 -27.80
CA ALA A 10 24.16 3.02 -28.31
C ALA A 10 23.38 1.92 -27.58
N VAL A 11 24.01 0.78 -27.25
CA VAL A 11 23.37 -0.28 -26.46
C VAL A 11 23.16 0.17 -25.01
N ALA A 12 24.12 0.86 -24.39
CA ALA A 12 23.94 1.39 -23.05
C ALA A 12 22.88 2.50 -22.99
N ALA A 13 22.83 3.37 -24.00
CA ALA A 13 21.79 4.38 -24.14
C ALA A 13 20.43 3.74 -24.46
N ALA A 14 20.38 2.67 -25.25
CA ALA A 14 19.16 1.94 -25.55
C ALA A 14 18.64 1.17 -24.35
N VAL A 15 19.50 0.58 -23.50
CA VAL A 15 19.09 -0.09 -22.26
C VAL A 15 18.69 0.93 -21.19
N LEU A 16 19.42 2.05 -21.07
CA LEU A 16 19.02 3.15 -20.18
C LEU A 16 17.71 3.79 -20.65
N ALA A 17 17.54 3.98 -21.96
CA ALA A 17 16.28 4.42 -22.55
C ALA A 17 15.19 3.36 -22.35
N LEU A 18 15.48 2.06 -22.44
CA LEU A 18 14.49 1.01 -22.15
C LEU A 18 14.10 1.03 -20.68
N LEU A 19 15.03 1.28 -19.76
CA LEU A 19 14.78 1.36 -18.31
C LEU A 19 14.10 2.67 -17.88
N VAL A 20 14.32 3.77 -18.61
CA VAL A 20 13.77 5.11 -18.32
C VAL A 20 12.47 5.37 -19.08
N LEU A 21 12.31 4.82 -20.30
CA LEU A 21 11.12 4.96 -21.15
C LEU A 21 10.18 3.75 -21.07
N SER A 22 10.58 2.60 -20.50
CA SER A 22 9.56 1.64 -20.09
C SER A 22 8.78 2.31 -18.96
N PRO A 23 7.44 2.46 -19.08
CA PRO A 23 6.64 2.76 -17.92
C PRO A 23 6.69 1.52 -17.04
N VAL A 24 7.75 1.38 -16.24
CA VAL A 24 7.68 0.50 -15.08
C VAL A 24 6.66 1.19 -14.20
N GLU A 25 5.43 0.69 -14.21
CA GLU A 25 4.43 1.19 -13.28
C GLU A 25 5.05 1.06 -11.88
N LEU A 26 5.10 2.14 -11.11
CA LEU A 26 5.63 2.10 -9.73
C LEU A 26 4.92 1.03 -8.87
N SER A 27 3.69 0.65 -9.25
CA SER A 27 2.93 -0.48 -8.69
C SER A 27 3.67 -1.82 -8.84
N ALA A 28 4.41 -2.03 -9.94
CA ALA A 28 5.15 -3.26 -10.23
C ALA A 28 6.50 -3.36 -9.50
N LEU A 29 6.93 -2.31 -8.78
CA LEU A 29 8.08 -2.35 -7.88
C LEU A 29 7.68 -2.63 -6.43
N VAL A 30 6.40 -2.84 -6.14
CA VAL A 30 5.94 -3.20 -4.79
C VAL A 30 6.37 -4.65 -4.51
N PRO A 31 7.34 -4.90 -3.61
CA PRO A 31 7.90 -6.24 -3.37
C PRO A 31 6.92 -7.19 -2.66
N ARG A 32 5.68 -6.76 -2.41
CA ARG A 32 4.61 -7.58 -1.83
C ARG A 32 4.05 -8.62 -2.81
N THR A 33 4.41 -8.54 -4.09
CA THR A 33 3.99 -9.49 -5.13
C THR A 33 5.18 -10.24 -5.72
N ALA A 34 5.00 -11.51 -6.11
CA ALA A 34 6.06 -12.32 -6.73
C ALA A 34 6.63 -11.66 -8.00
N THR A 35 5.77 -10.99 -8.77
CA THR A 35 6.16 -10.19 -9.94
C THR A 35 7.05 -9.01 -9.54
N GLY A 36 6.73 -8.30 -8.45
CA GLY A 36 7.56 -7.22 -7.94
C GLY A 36 8.95 -7.66 -7.46
N VAL A 37 9.05 -8.86 -6.87
CA VAL A 37 10.36 -9.42 -6.48
C VAL A 37 11.21 -9.73 -7.72
N LEU A 38 10.62 -10.31 -8.76
CA LEU A 38 11.32 -10.65 -10.00
C LEU A 38 11.78 -9.41 -10.77
N THR A 39 10.97 -8.34 -10.82
CA THR A 39 11.35 -7.08 -11.49
C THR A 39 12.54 -6.44 -10.79
N VAL A 40 12.54 -6.39 -9.45
CA VAL A 40 13.66 -5.86 -8.67
C VAL A 40 14.93 -6.68 -8.88
N LEU A 41 14.84 -8.01 -8.86
CA LEU A 41 15.98 -8.90 -9.14
C LEU A 41 16.55 -8.65 -10.54
N ALA A 42 15.68 -8.52 -11.56
CA ALA A 42 16.11 -8.23 -12.92
C ALA A 42 16.84 -6.88 -13.02
N LEU A 43 16.35 -5.84 -12.34
CA LEU A 43 17.02 -4.54 -12.25
C LEU A 43 18.39 -4.63 -11.58
N VAL A 44 18.49 -5.37 -10.47
CA VAL A 44 19.78 -5.61 -9.80
C VAL A 44 20.77 -6.31 -10.74
N VAL A 45 20.33 -7.36 -11.43
CA VAL A 45 21.18 -8.08 -12.41
C VAL A 45 21.60 -7.14 -13.54
N ALA A 46 20.69 -6.32 -14.08
CA ALA A 46 21.02 -5.35 -15.13
C ALA A 46 22.09 -4.34 -14.66
N VAL A 47 21.94 -3.81 -13.43
CA VAL A 47 22.93 -2.91 -12.81
C VAL A 47 24.28 -3.61 -12.63
N LEU A 48 24.29 -4.86 -12.17
CA LEU A 48 25.52 -5.65 -12.02
C LEU A 48 26.20 -5.89 -13.38
N VAL A 49 25.46 -6.29 -14.41
CA VAL A 49 25.97 -6.51 -15.76
C VAL A 49 26.55 -5.22 -16.34
N TRP A 50 25.84 -4.10 -16.22
CA TRP A 50 26.33 -2.80 -16.67
C TRP A 50 27.58 -2.34 -15.93
N SER A 51 27.64 -2.55 -14.60
CA SER A 51 28.78 -2.21 -13.75
C SER A 51 30.06 -2.98 -14.10
N ARG A 52 29.91 -4.22 -14.59
CA ARG A 52 31.00 -5.15 -14.93
C ARG A 52 31.41 -5.08 -16.39
N LEU A 53 30.46 -4.91 -17.32
CA LEU A 53 30.72 -4.99 -18.76
C LEU A 53 30.83 -3.63 -19.48
N VAL A 54 30.13 -2.59 -18.98
CA VAL A 54 30.04 -1.29 -19.66
C VAL A 54 30.95 -0.26 -19.00
N VAL A 55 30.87 -0.12 -17.66
CA VAL A 55 31.65 0.89 -16.91
C VAL A 55 33.17 0.80 -17.15
N PRO A 56 33.81 -0.40 -17.19
CA PRO A 56 35.24 -0.48 -17.47
C PRO A 56 35.63 -0.07 -18.89
N ARG A 57 34.71 -0.23 -19.85
CA ARG A 57 34.92 0.12 -21.26
C ARG A 57 34.71 1.61 -21.53
N LEU A 58 33.89 2.28 -20.73
CA LEU A 58 33.52 3.68 -20.95
C LEU A 58 34.57 4.68 -20.44
N THR A 59 35.23 4.39 -19.32
CA THR A 59 36.24 5.28 -18.72
C THR A 59 37.30 4.51 -17.96
N ARG A 60 38.53 5.03 -17.91
CA ARG A 60 39.62 4.50 -17.07
C ARG A 60 39.77 5.23 -15.73
N ARG A 61 39.13 6.39 -15.56
CA ARG A 61 39.22 7.17 -14.32
C ARG A 61 38.47 6.47 -13.20
N ARG A 62 39.17 6.09 -12.12
CA ARG A 62 38.61 5.34 -10.99
C ARG A 62 37.41 6.04 -10.34
N ALA A 63 37.49 7.35 -10.16
CA ALA A 63 36.40 8.15 -9.58
C ALA A 63 35.11 8.06 -10.42
N VAL A 64 35.21 8.28 -11.74
CA VAL A 64 34.06 8.22 -12.66
C VAL A 64 33.43 6.82 -12.68
N ARG A 65 34.25 5.75 -12.62
CA ARG A 65 33.73 4.38 -12.48
C ARG A 65 32.95 4.17 -11.18
N GLY A 66 33.43 4.74 -10.07
CA GLY A 66 32.74 4.69 -8.79
C GLY A 66 31.35 5.32 -8.87
N THR A 67 31.27 6.55 -9.38
CA THR A 67 30.00 7.28 -9.54
C THR A 67 29.02 6.54 -10.44
N LEU A 68 29.47 6.07 -11.61
CA LEU A 68 28.64 5.30 -12.53
C LEU A 68 28.04 4.09 -11.79
N ARG A 69 28.83 3.34 -11.02
CA ARG A 69 28.34 2.15 -10.29
C ARG A 69 27.36 2.46 -9.16
N LEU A 70 27.61 3.52 -8.40
CA LEU A 70 26.82 3.87 -7.22
C LEU A 70 25.46 4.47 -7.58
N LEU A 71 25.39 5.30 -8.62
CA LEU A 71 24.19 6.06 -8.95
C LEU A 71 22.93 5.20 -9.22
N PRO A 72 22.94 4.13 -10.03
CA PRO A 72 21.76 3.30 -10.25
C PRO A 72 21.39 2.45 -9.02
N VAL A 73 22.36 2.10 -8.16
CA VAL A 73 22.09 1.39 -6.90
C VAL A 73 21.35 2.33 -5.94
N LEU A 74 21.83 3.56 -5.78
CA LEU A 74 21.17 4.60 -5.00
C LEU A 74 19.78 4.92 -5.55
N ALA A 75 19.62 5.01 -6.88
CA ALA A 75 18.33 5.25 -7.50
C ALA A 75 17.34 4.09 -7.23
N LEU A 76 17.78 2.83 -7.39
CA LEU A 76 16.95 1.66 -7.08
C LEU A 76 16.56 1.62 -5.60
N LEU A 77 17.51 1.90 -4.70
CA LEU A 77 17.27 1.98 -3.27
C LEU A 77 16.23 3.06 -2.94
N ALA A 78 16.36 4.25 -3.55
CA ALA A 78 15.40 5.33 -3.36
C ALA A 78 13.99 4.95 -3.84
N VAL A 79 13.86 4.31 -5.01
CA VAL A 79 12.55 3.86 -5.52
C VAL A 79 11.91 2.81 -4.60
N LEU A 80 12.71 1.96 -3.94
CA LEU A 80 12.20 0.94 -3.03
C LEU A 80 11.84 1.47 -1.65
N LEU A 81 12.61 2.43 -1.11
CA LEU A 81 12.39 2.93 0.26
C LEU A 81 11.46 4.14 0.30
N VAL A 82 11.58 5.11 -0.61
CA VAL A 82 10.82 6.38 -0.53
C VAL A 82 9.31 6.15 -0.42
N PRO A 83 8.67 5.26 -1.20
CA PRO A 83 7.23 5.03 -1.08
C PRO A 83 6.78 4.44 0.27
N ALA A 84 7.68 3.84 1.05
CA ALA A 84 7.39 3.34 2.39
C ALA A 84 7.57 4.43 3.47
N LEU A 85 8.23 5.54 3.15
CA LEU A 85 8.46 6.66 4.07
C LEU A 85 7.57 7.87 3.79
N VAL A 86 6.97 7.97 2.60
CA VAL A 86 6.10 9.08 2.21
C VAL A 86 4.65 8.73 2.49
N ASP A 87 3.91 9.69 3.02
CA ASP A 87 2.49 9.55 3.30
C ASP A 87 1.68 9.30 2.03
N ARG A 88 0.69 8.41 2.12
CA ARG A 88 -0.26 8.13 1.05
C ARG A 88 -1.65 8.58 1.43
N GLU A 89 -2.26 9.38 0.58
CA GLU A 89 -3.63 9.86 0.72
C GLU A 89 -4.57 8.99 -0.12
N VAL A 90 -5.65 8.52 0.50
CA VAL A 90 -6.69 7.70 -0.11
C VAL A 90 -8.03 8.22 0.41
N ASP A 91 -8.96 8.55 -0.49
CA ASP A 91 -10.31 9.02 -0.14
C ASP A 91 -11.38 8.19 -0.83
N GLU A 92 -11.71 7.05 -0.21
CA GLU A 92 -12.78 6.16 -0.65
C GLU A 92 -14.15 6.69 -0.21
N GLY A 93 -15.13 6.63 -1.11
CA GLY A 93 -16.52 6.86 -0.78
C GLY A 93 -17.04 5.87 0.29
N LEU A 94 -18.13 6.20 0.98
CA LEU A 94 -18.66 5.41 2.11
C LEU A 94 -18.92 3.92 1.78
N LEU A 95 -19.31 3.64 0.54
CA LEU A 95 -19.61 2.28 0.05
C LEU A 95 -18.63 1.81 -1.03
N GLU A 96 -17.58 2.58 -1.30
CA GLU A 96 -16.60 2.22 -2.32
C GLU A 96 -15.80 0.99 -1.88
N GLY A 97 -15.69 0.01 -2.78
CA GLY A 97 -15.03 -1.26 -2.48
C GLY A 97 -15.81 -2.21 -1.54
N VAL A 98 -17.02 -1.82 -1.10
CA VAL A 98 -17.88 -2.67 -0.27
C VAL A 98 -18.84 -3.45 -1.18
N PRO A 99 -18.85 -4.80 -1.16
CA PRO A 99 -19.82 -5.59 -1.90
C PRO A 99 -21.20 -5.46 -1.23
N VAL A 100 -21.97 -4.45 -1.64
CA VAL A 100 -23.37 -4.27 -1.21
C VAL A 100 -24.25 -5.05 -2.18
N ALA A 101 -24.97 -6.05 -1.68
CA ALA A 101 -25.98 -6.72 -2.48
C ALA A 101 -27.13 -5.75 -2.76
N VAL A 102 -27.21 -5.22 -3.99
CA VAL A 102 -28.39 -4.48 -4.45
C VAL A 102 -29.46 -5.52 -4.80
N PRO A 103 -30.66 -5.49 -4.18
CA PRO A 103 -31.73 -6.36 -4.63
C PRO A 103 -32.08 -5.99 -6.08
N MET A 104 -31.90 -6.93 -7.01
CA MET A 104 -32.46 -6.78 -8.36
C MET A 104 -33.99 -6.81 -8.24
N ALA A 105 -34.60 -5.63 -8.22
CA ALA A 105 -36.05 -5.49 -8.33
C ALA A 105 -36.46 -5.85 -9.77
N GLY A 106 -36.96 -7.08 -9.96
CA GLY A 106 -37.72 -7.46 -11.15
C GLY A 106 -39.10 -6.80 -11.08
N GLY A 107 -39.27 -5.67 -11.79
CA GLY A 107 -40.57 -4.99 -11.88
C GLY A 107 -40.60 -3.95 -13.00
N THR A 108 -41.37 -4.22 -14.06
CA THR A 108 -41.54 -3.36 -15.23
C THR A 108 -42.51 -2.21 -14.96
N GLY A 109 -42.07 -1.21 -14.18
CA GLY A 109 -42.78 0.04 -13.97
C GLY A 109 -41.82 1.24 -13.89
N PRO A 110 -42.25 2.48 -14.17
CA PRO A 110 -41.41 3.66 -13.98
C PRO A 110 -41.25 3.91 -12.47
N SER A 111 -40.30 3.19 -11.88
CA SER A 111 -39.98 3.25 -10.47
C SER A 111 -38.83 4.22 -10.25
N ALA A 112 -39.07 5.25 -9.44
CA ALA A 112 -38.00 6.08 -8.90
C ALA A 112 -36.97 5.16 -8.25
N SER A 113 -35.71 5.27 -8.68
CA SER A 113 -34.60 4.48 -8.15
C SER A 113 -34.61 4.55 -6.62
N PRO A 114 -34.80 3.44 -5.89
CA PRO A 114 -34.68 3.47 -4.44
C PRO A 114 -33.23 3.87 -4.14
N ALA A 115 -33.06 4.96 -3.39
CA ALA A 115 -31.75 5.32 -2.85
C ALA A 115 -31.21 4.11 -2.08
N PRO A 116 -29.93 3.74 -2.26
CA PRO A 116 -29.36 2.61 -1.54
C PRO A 116 -29.57 2.82 -0.03
N PRO A 117 -29.97 1.76 0.72
CA PRO A 117 -30.19 1.89 2.15
C PRO A 117 -28.92 2.45 2.80
N ALA A 118 -29.10 3.49 3.63
CA ALA A 118 -28.00 4.12 4.34
C ALA A 118 -27.30 3.08 5.23
N PRO A 119 -25.95 3.08 5.32
CA PRO A 119 -25.22 2.15 6.17
C PRO A 119 -25.59 2.29 7.64
N GLU A 120 -25.82 1.17 8.30
CA GLU A 120 -26.04 1.10 9.76
C GLU A 120 -24.71 1.23 10.47
N ARG A 121 -24.59 2.18 11.41
CA ARG A 121 -23.40 2.33 12.27
C ARG A 121 -23.54 1.40 13.48
N LEU A 122 -22.59 0.48 13.66
CA LEU A 122 -22.58 -0.50 14.73
C LEU A 122 -21.75 -0.06 15.94
N GLY A 123 -20.73 0.74 15.72
CA GLY A 123 -19.86 1.26 16.77
C GLY A 123 -18.80 2.19 16.19
N ALA A 124 -18.19 3.02 17.03
CA ALA A 124 -17.13 3.91 16.59
C ALA A 124 -16.22 4.39 17.70
N GLY A 125 -15.06 4.90 17.33
CA GLY A 125 -14.18 5.59 18.26
C GLY A 125 -13.08 6.39 17.59
N PRO A 126 -12.49 7.35 18.33
CA PRO A 126 -11.38 8.14 17.83
C PRO A 126 -10.14 7.26 17.67
N VAL A 127 -9.41 7.44 16.57
CA VAL A 127 -8.09 6.84 16.37
C VAL A 127 -7.08 7.58 17.23
N ARG A 128 -6.38 6.83 18.10
CA ARG A 128 -5.32 7.34 18.96
C ARG A 128 -4.02 6.61 18.69
N GLY A 129 -2.94 7.37 18.54
CA GLY A 129 -1.62 6.80 18.32
C GLY A 129 -1.04 6.14 19.57
N VAL A 130 -0.33 5.03 19.40
CA VAL A 130 0.38 4.32 20.46
C VAL A 130 1.87 4.53 20.25
N GLY A 131 2.44 5.55 20.88
CA GLY A 131 3.84 5.96 20.63
C GLY A 131 4.10 6.58 19.25
N HIS A 132 3.05 6.80 18.46
CA HIS A 132 3.08 7.38 17.12
C HIS A 132 2.07 8.54 17.00
N ARG A 133 2.23 9.41 16.00
CA ARG A 133 1.17 10.37 15.66
C ARG A 133 0.05 9.62 14.93
N ALA A 134 -1.17 9.76 15.44
CA ALA A 134 -2.37 9.30 14.74
C ALA A 134 -3.60 10.12 15.18
N SER A 135 -4.48 10.41 14.22
CA SER A 135 -5.80 11.01 14.42
C SER A 135 -6.79 10.50 13.38
N GLY A 136 -8.07 10.75 13.61
CA GLY A 136 -9.18 10.33 12.76
C GLY A 136 -10.24 9.58 13.57
N GLU A 137 -11.14 8.88 12.87
CA GLU A 137 -12.19 8.05 13.48
C GLU A 137 -12.20 6.67 12.82
N ALA A 138 -12.39 5.61 13.62
CA ALA A 138 -12.72 4.29 13.13
C ALA A 138 -14.21 4.04 13.38
N VAL A 139 -14.94 3.66 12.34
CA VAL A 139 -16.38 3.42 12.41
C VAL A 139 -16.69 2.05 11.83
N LEU A 140 -17.41 1.24 12.57
CA LEU A 140 -17.89 -0.07 12.12
C LEU A 140 -19.28 0.09 11.51
N TYR A 141 -19.43 -0.29 10.24
CA TYR A 141 -20.67 -0.18 9.49
C TYR A 141 -21.18 -1.53 9.02
N ARG A 142 -22.49 -1.61 8.80
CA ARG A 142 -23.17 -2.67 8.05
C ARG A 142 -24.00 -2.08 6.92
N ALA A 143 -23.80 -2.59 5.70
CA ALA A 143 -24.57 -2.20 4.53
C ALA A 143 -24.78 -3.39 3.58
N GLY A 144 -26.03 -3.63 3.17
CA GLY A 144 -26.37 -4.71 2.22
C GLY A 144 -25.87 -6.10 2.61
N GLY A 145 -25.86 -6.41 3.92
CA GLY A 145 -25.36 -7.68 4.46
C GLY A 145 -23.85 -7.75 4.69
N THR A 146 -23.10 -6.72 4.27
CA THR A 146 -21.65 -6.65 4.44
C THR A 146 -21.29 -5.75 5.60
N THR A 147 -20.41 -6.22 6.48
CA THR A 147 -19.83 -5.42 7.57
C THR A 147 -18.42 -4.98 7.19
N PHE A 148 -18.07 -3.74 7.51
CA PHE A 148 -16.77 -3.17 7.20
C PHE A 148 -16.37 -2.12 8.24
N VAL A 149 -15.08 -2.02 8.50
CA VAL A 149 -14.47 -0.90 9.24
C VAL A 149 -14.16 0.21 8.26
N ARG A 150 -14.59 1.42 8.55
CA ARG A 150 -14.16 2.62 7.85
C ARG A 150 -13.22 3.43 8.73
N LEU A 151 -12.04 3.72 8.22
CA LEU A 151 -11.16 4.74 8.77
C LEU A 151 -11.52 6.06 8.10
N GLN A 152 -11.86 7.08 8.88
CA GLN A 152 -12.33 8.39 8.42
C GLN A 152 -11.36 9.47 8.87
N ASP A 153 -11.09 10.42 7.95
CA ASP A 153 -10.20 11.57 8.18
C ASP A 153 -8.91 11.16 8.89
N LEU A 154 -8.37 10.01 8.48
CA LEU A 154 -7.19 9.42 9.08
C LEU A 154 -6.01 10.34 8.79
N ASP A 155 -5.15 10.54 9.78
CA ASP A 155 -3.77 11.02 9.59
C ASP A 155 -2.90 10.25 10.57
N VAL A 156 -2.17 9.26 10.05
CA VAL A 156 -1.29 8.39 10.83
C VAL A 156 0.12 8.47 10.29
N GLN A 157 1.10 8.45 11.20
CA GLN A 157 2.50 8.39 10.81
C GLN A 157 2.78 7.16 9.95
N GLY A 158 3.41 7.36 8.79
CA GLY A 158 3.79 6.27 7.89
C GLY A 158 4.72 5.22 8.54
N ALA A 159 4.48 3.96 8.19
CA ALA A 159 5.28 2.81 8.59
C ALA A 159 5.32 1.74 7.47
N VAL A 160 6.31 0.85 7.55
CA VAL A 160 6.71 -0.04 6.44
C VAL A 160 5.62 -1.05 6.03
N ASP A 161 4.94 -1.65 7.00
CA ASP A 161 3.94 -2.69 6.75
C ASP A 161 2.79 -2.62 7.77
N VAL A 162 1.93 -1.61 7.62
CA VAL A 162 0.77 -1.41 8.49
C VAL A 162 -0.41 -2.24 8.01
N VAL A 163 -1.04 -2.92 8.95
CA VAL A 163 -2.18 -3.81 8.77
C VAL A 163 -3.29 -3.37 9.71
N VAL A 164 -4.54 -3.44 9.25
CA VAL A 164 -5.72 -3.13 10.04
C VAL A 164 -6.25 -4.42 10.64
N TYR A 165 -6.34 -4.47 11.96
CA TYR A 165 -6.98 -5.56 12.70
C TYR A 165 -8.24 -5.08 13.38
N LEU A 166 -9.20 -5.99 13.52
CA LEU A 166 -10.32 -5.85 14.44
C LEU A 166 -10.06 -6.79 15.63
N VAL A 167 -9.95 -6.26 16.85
CA VAL A 167 -9.49 -6.99 18.04
C VAL A 167 -10.58 -7.04 19.14
N PRO A 168 -10.62 -8.09 19.98
CA PRO A 168 -11.66 -8.28 20.99
C PRO A 168 -11.60 -7.26 22.13
N GLY A 169 -10.40 -6.93 22.62
CA GLY A 169 -10.24 -6.02 23.76
C GLY A 169 -10.40 -4.55 23.38
N ALA A 170 -11.11 -3.80 24.21
CA ALA A 170 -11.02 -2.35 24.22
C ALA A 170 -9.57 -1.92 24.49
N ASP A 171 -9.08 -0.92 23.77
CA ASP A 171 -7.71 -0.39 23.85
C ASP A 171 -6.59 -1.45 23.71
N GLN A 172 -6.89 -2.63 23.15
CA GLN A 172 -5.91 -3.70 22.93
C GLN A 172 -4.85 -3.25 21.92
N THR A 173 -3.57 -3.48 22.24
CA THR A 173 -2.42 -2.98 21.46
C THR A 173 -1.57 -4.10 20.85
N ASP A 174 -2.10 -5.31 20.83
CA ASP A 174 -1.54 -6.49 20.19
C ASP A 174 -2.62 -7.16 19.32
N PRO A 175 -2.24 -7.92 18.29
CA PRO A 175 -3.21 -8.53 17.37
C PRO A 175 -3.80 -9.85 17.88
N GLU A 176 -3.57 -10.26 19.14
CA GLU A 176 -4.00 -11.57 19.63
C GLU A 176 -5.53 -11.71 19.62
N GLY A 177 -6.01 -12.81 19.03
CA GLY A 177 -7.45 -13.03 18.85
C GLY A 177 -8.12 -12.09 17.84
N GLY A 178 -7.37 -11.23 17.16
CA GLY A 178 -7.89 -10.28 16.18
C GLY A 178 -8.07 -10.86 14.78
N VAL A 179 -8.94 -10.22 14.01
CA VAL A 179 -9.19 -10.50 12.59
C VAL A 179 -8.40 -9.53 11.72
N ASP A 180 -7.56 -10.06 10.82
CA ASP A 180 -6.80 -9.27 9.83
C ASP A 180 -7.76 -8.77 8.73
N LEU A 181 -7.93 -7.44 8.62
CA LEU A 181 -8.76 -6.78 7.60
C LEU A 181 -7.94 -6.25 6.40
N GLY A 182 -6.66 -6.65 6.32
CA GLY A 182 -5.74 -6.32 5.24
C GLY A 182 -4.82 -5.14 5.53
N ALA A 183 -3.93 -4.88 4.58
CA ALA A 183 -2.97 -3.79 4.65
C ALA A 183 -3.67 -2.42 4.65
N LEU A 184 -3.17 -1.48 5.45
CA LEU A 184 -3.63 -0.09 5.44
C LEU A 184 -3.44 0.50 4.03
N LYS A 185 -4.53 1.04 3.47
CA LYS A 185 -4.54 1.54 2.08
C LYS A 185 -3.88 2.92 1.94
N GLY A 186 -4.11 3.80 2.91
CA GLY A 186 -3.57 5.16 2.97
C GLY A 186 -3.24 5.55 4.40
N THR A 187 -2.19 6.34 4.58
CA THR A 187 -1.85 6.95 5.87
C THR A 187 -2.64 8.23 6.13
N ARG A 188 -3.26 8.78 5.08
CA ARG A 188 -4.20 9.90 5.14
C ARG A 188 -5.51 9.63 4.40
N GLY A 189 -6.57 10.30 4.84
CA GLY A 189 -7.89 10.30 4.19
C GLY A 189 -8.83 9.22 4.73
N SER A 190 -9.72 8.73 3.88
CA SER A 190 -10.70 7.71 4.24
C SER A 190 -10.57 6.40 3.46
N ALA A 191 -10.68 5.27 4.17
CA ALA A 191 -10.59 3.94 3.56
C ALA A 191 -11.53 2.92 4.25
N ASN A 192 -12.08 2.00 3.46
CA ASN A 192 -12.95 0.92 3.92
C ASN A 192 -12.21 -0.42 3.95
N HIS A 193 -12.44 -1.21 5.00
CA HIS A 193 -11.85 -2.51 5.27
C HIS A 193 -12.96 -3.52 5.58
N VAL A 194 -13.24 -4.41 4.63
CA VAL A 194 -14.35 -5.37 4.71
C VAL A 194 -14.02 -6.48 5.70
N LEU A 195 -14.99 -6.83 6.55
CA LEU A 195 -14.86 -7.98 7.44
C LEU A 195 -15.04 -9.28 6.66
N PRO A 196 -14.24 -10.32 6.93
CA PRO A 196 -14.48 -11.66 6.42
C PRO A 196 -15.88 -12.17 6.79
N PRO A 197 -16.53 -12.97 5.94
CA PRO A 197 -17.83 -13.55 6.26
C PRO A 197 -17.74 -14.47 7.49
N GLY A 198 -18.75 -14.41 8.35
CA GLY A 198 -18.84 -15.23 9.56
C GLY A 198 -18.18 -14.63 10.81
N VAL A 199 -17.56 -13.45 10.71
CA VAL A 199 -17.08 -12.69 11.86
C VAL A 199 -18.24 -11.89 12.46
N ASP A 200 -18.51 -12.07 13.76
CA ASP A 200 -19.49 -11.24 14.46
C ASP A 200 -18.83 -9.92 14.91
N PRO A 201 -19.31 -8.75 14.43
CA PRO A 201 -18.81 -7.46 14.88
C PRO A 201 -18.98 -7.22 16.39
N ALA A 202 -19.92 -7.90 17.06
CA ALA A 202 -20.15 -7.73 18.50
C ALA A 202 -19.03 -8.33 19.38
N ASP A 203 -18.24 -9.26 18.85
CA ASP A 203 -17.13 -9.90 19.56
C ASP A 203 -15.88 -9.00 19.65
N HIS A 204 -15.92 -7.80 19.07
CA HIS A 204 -14.77 -6.95 18.86
C HIS A 204 -14.92 -5.57 19.50
N GLY A 205 -13.92 -5.17 20.29
CA GLY A 205 -13.92 -3.93 21.05
C GLY A 205 -13.08 -2.81 20.44
N ALA A 206 -12.17 -3.09 19.51
CA ALA A 206 -11.32 -2.04 18.93
C ALA A 206 -10.82 -2.36 17.51
N VAL A 207 -10.46 -1.29 16.80
CA VAL A 207 -9.65 -1.35 15.57
C VAL A 207 -8.20 -1.05 15.92
N LEU A 208 -7.28 -1.93 15.52
CA LEU A 208 -5.85 -1.82 15.76
C LEU A 208 -5.08 -1.64 14.44
N LEU A 209 -4.29 -0.58 14.33
CA LEU A 209 -3.28 -0.42 13.29
C LEU A 209 -1.96 -1.01 13.79
N TRP A 210 -1.51 -2.10 13.16
CA TRP A 210 -0.33 -2.87 13.58
C TRP A 210 0.76 -2.85 12.51
N CYS A 211 2.00 -2.59 12.91
CA CYS A 211 3.15 -2.74 12.01
C CYS A 211 3.69 -4.17 12.08
N ARG A 212 3.38 -4.98 11.06
CA ARG A 212 3.77 -6.39 11.01
C ARG A 212 5.29 -6.58 10.91
N ALA A 213 5.99 -5.68 10.21
CA ALA A 213 7.44 -5.75 10.02
C ALA A 213 8.24 -5.59 11.33
N PHE A 214 7.73 -4.79 12.28
CA PHE A 214 8.41 -4.51 13.56
C PHE A 214 7.71 -5.11 14.78
N SER A 215 6.54 -5.72 14.59
CA SER A 215 5.71 -6.28 15.66
C SER A 215 5.37 -5.24 16.74
N THR A 216 4.90 -4.06 16.32
CA THR A 216 4.53 -2.96 17.22
C THR A 216 3.18 -2.33 16.84
N PRO A 217 2.40 -1.86 17.83
CA PRO A 217 1.18 -1.10 17.57
C PRO A 217 1.53 0.28 17.03
N ILE A 218 0.67 0.81 16.16
CA ILE A 218 0.76 2.18 15.63
C ILE A 218 -0.36 3.04 16.22
N ALA A 219 -1.59 2.57 16.16
CA ALA A 219 -2.76 3.28 16.66
C ALA A 219 -3.88 2.32 17.02
N VAL A 220 -4.77 2.74 17.90
CA VAL A 220 -5.96 1.98 18.32
C VAL A 220 -7.19 2.90 18.34
N ALA A 221 -8.35 2.34 18.05
CA ALA A 221 -9.64 3.01 18.18
C ALA A 221 -10.64 2.05 18.85
N THR A 222 -10.96 2.32 20.11
CA THR A 222 -11.97 1.55 20.87
C THR A 222 -13.36 1.90 20.36
N LEU A 223 -14.12 0.88 19.97
CA LEU A 223 -15.46 1.01 19.42
C LEU A 223 -16.49 1.01 20.55
N VAL A 224 -17.31 2.06 20.59
CA VAL A 224 -18.43 2.22 21.54
C VAL A 224 -19.76 2.46 20.82
#